data_AF-A0A0L0CSB3-F1
#
_entry.id   AF-A0A0L0CSB3-F1
#
_cell.length_a   1.000
_cell.length_b   1.000
_cell.length_c   1.000
_cell.angle_alpha   90.00
_cell.angle_beta   90.00
_cell.angle_gamma   90.00
#
_symmetry.space_group_name_H-M   'P 1'
#
loop_
_entity.id
_entity.type
_entity.pdbx_description
1 polymer ?
#
loop_
_entity_poly.entity_id
_entity_poly.type
_entity_poly.pdbx_seq_one_letter_code
_entity_poly.pdbx_strand_id
1 'polypeptide(L)'
;ATEIWDAGVVAGKDQGMKVVIGVLKEMGVEDLVPGICEKISSTGNYTKVTEFVNTIYSKYAGTCTSLVSDFEAPAACEGFEYNFGIFTADGGRGAPAKYAVNELIKGLAGKADQAAKAKAAEVSAYEKLLIETTQEKAIEAASTHMYTTIAYSITAILIIVLIMVIIYLILRYRRKKKMKKKLQYIKLLKE
;
A
#
# COMPACT_ATOMS: atom_id res chain seq x y z
N ALA A 1 6.26 13.96 -18.00
CA ALA A 1 5.97 13.16 -16.79
C ALA A 1 5.73 14.14 -15.67
N THR A 2 4.47 14.47 -15.44
CA THR A 2 4.03 15.35 -14.35
C THR A 2 4.44 14.72 -13.04
N GLU A 3 5.07 15.48 -12.15
CA GLU A 3 5.32 15.11 -10.75
C GLU A 3 3.98 14.91 -10.03
N ILE A 4 3.28 13.83 -10.34
CA ILE A 4 2.29 13.28 -9.42
C ILE A 4 3.16 12.67 -8.34
N TRP A 5 3.13 13.26 -7.15
CA TRP A 5 3.76 12.67 -5.99
C TRP A 5 3.10 11.29 -5.84
N ASP A 6 3.84 10.24 -6.16
CA ASP A 6 3.40 8.85 -5.96
C ASP A 6 2.87 8.75 -4.52
N ALA A 7 1.71 8.14 -4.33
CA ALA A 7 1.11 7.95 -3.01
C ALA A 7 2.11 7.28 -2.05
N GLY A 8 3.01 6.45 -2.57
CA GLY A 8 4.13 5.90 -1.82
C GLY A 8 5.10 6.96 -1.29
N VAL A 9 5.45 7.98 -2.07
CA VAL A 9 6.34 9.06 -1.62
C VAL A 9 5.69 9.89 -0.52
N VAL A 10 4.40 10.19 -0.64
CA VAL A 10 3.65 10.93 0.40
C VAL A 10 3.60 10.10 1.68
N ALA A 11 3.16 8.84 1.60
CA ALA A 11 3.10 7.94 2.74
C ALA A 11 4.47 7.70 3.39
N GLY A 12 5.53 7.65 2.59
CA GLY A 12 6.90 7.56 3.06
C GLY A 12 7.32 8.78 3.89
N LYS A 13 7.10 9.99 3.37
CA LYS A 13 7.40 11.24 4.11
C LYS A 13 6.63 11.33 5.42
N ASP A 14 5.35 10.99 5.41
CA ASP A 14 4.51 10.98 6.62
C ASP A 14 5.02 9.98 7.65
N GLN A 15 5.44 8.79 7.21
CA GLN A 15 5.99 7.77 8.10
C GLN A 15 7.35 8.19 8.67
N GLY A 16 8.23 8.77 7.86
CA GLY A 16 9.50 9.32 8.33
C GLY A 16 9.29 10.39 9.40
N MET A 17 8.32 11.29 9.20
CA MET A 17 7.98 12.31 10.19
C MET A 17 7.42 11.69 11.48
N LYS A 18 6.51 10.71 11.39
CA LYS A 18 5.99 9.99 12.57
C LYS A 18 7.11 9.37 13.41
N VAL A 19 8.11 8.77 12.76
CA VAL A 19 9.29 8.20 13.44
C VAL A 19 10.08 9.29 14.15
N VAL A 20 10.37 10.41 13.48
CA VAL A 20 11.06 11.55 14.11
C VAL A 20 10.33 12.02 15.37
N ILE A 21 9.03 12.31 15.25
CA ILE A 21 8.24 12.85 16.36
C ILE A 21 8.09 11.84 17.50
N GLY A 22 7.85 10.57 17.17
CA GLY A 22 7.75 9.51 18.18
C GLY A 22 9.03 9.38 19.00
N VAL A 23 10.18 9.27 18.32
CA VAL A 23 11.48 9.13 19.01
C VAL A 23 11.82 10.37 19.80
N LEU A 24 11.58 11.58 19.29
CA LEU A 24 11.87 12.82 20.06
C LEU A 24 11.06 12.91 21.35
N LYS A 25 9.81 12.43 21.36
CA LYS A 25 8.99 12.35 22.58
C LYS A 25 9.53 11.30 23.54
N GLU A 26 9.84 10.10 23.06
CA GLU A 26 10.41 9.03 23.88
C GLU A 26 11.75 9.43 24.52
N MET A 27 12.56 10.19 23.78
CA MET A 27 13.85 10.70 24.24
C MET A 27 13.72 11.91 25.19
N GLY A 28 12.51 12.37 25.51
CA GLY A 28 12.25 13.50 26.42
C GLY A 28 12.55 14.88 25.81
N VAL A 29 12.71 14.97 24.49
CA VAL A 29 13.07 16.24 23.82
C VAL A 29 11.90 17.22 23.83
N GLU A 30 10.66 16.73 23.69
CA GLU A 30 9.46 17.58 23.75
C GLU A 30 9.23 18.15 25.15
N ASP A 31 9.54 17.39 26.20
CA ASP A 31 9.40 17.85 27.58
C ASP A 31 10.46 18.93 27.92
N LEU A 32 11.67 18.76 27.39
CA LEU A 32 12.76 19.74 27.55
C LEU A 32 12.58 20.97 26.67
N VAL A 33 12.05 20.82 25.46
CA VAL A 33 11.82 21.89 24.49
C VAL A 33 10.37 21.84 23.99
N PRO A 34 9.41 22.33 24.78
CA PRO A 34 8.00 22.31 24.40
C PRO A 34 7.76 22.99 23.04
N GLY A 35 7.00 22.33 22.17
CA GLY A 35 6.67 22.80 20.82
C GLY A 35 7.72 22.47 19.74
N ILE A 36 8.83 21.80 20.08
CA ILE A 36 9.87 21.44 19.11
C ILE A 36 9.32 20.45 18.07
N CYS A 37 8.50 19.48 18.49
CA CYS A 37 7.88 18.51 17.60
C CYS A 37 6.96 19.17 16.58
N GLU A 38 6.17 20.17 17.00
CA GLU A 38 5.30 20.93 16.10
C GLU A 38 6.12 21.74 15.08
N LYS A 39 7.19 22.39 15.54
CA LYS A 39 8.09 23.16 14.69
C LYS A 39 8.80 22.29 13.65
N ILE A 40 9.25 21.09 14.04
CA ILE A 40 9.84 20.10 13.13
C ILE A 40 8.79 19.59 12.14
N SER A 41 7.59 19.24 12.61
CA SER A 41 6.49 18.77 11.76
C SER A 41 6.12 19.81 10.70
N SER A 42 6.10 21.09 11.08
CA SER A 42 5.78 22.22 10.20
C SER A 42 6.77 22.41 9.06
N THR A 43 7.96 21.82 9.13
CA THR A 43 8.94 21.89 8.03
C THR A 43 8.52 21.06 6.81
N GLY A 44 7.56 20.13 6.98
CA GLY A 44 7.12 19.19 5.95
C GLY A 44 8.19 18.19 5.50
N ASN A 45 9.35 18.15 6.15
CA ASN A 45 10.45 17.28 5.77
C ASN A 45 11.22 16.78 6.99
N TYR A 46 11.08 15.48 7.27
CA TYR A 46 11.71 14.84 8.43
C TYR A 46 13.24 14.95 8.44
N THR A 47 13.91 15.13 7.29
CA THR A 47 15.37 15.27 7.25
C THR A 47 15.87 16.56 7.90
N LYS A 48 15.00 17.57 7.99
CA LYS A 48 15.30 18.86 8.63
C LYS A 48 15.40 18.78 10.14
N VAL A 49 15.09 17.62 10.76
CA VAL A 49 15.33 17.40 12.19
C VAL A 49 16.77 17.74 12.62
N THR A 50 17.74 17.54 11.72
CA THR A 50 19.16 17.84 11.93
C THR A 50 19.44 19.34 12.12
N GLU A 51 18.59 20.23 11.59
CA GLU A 51 18.71 21.68 11.77
C GLU A 51 18.42 22.10 13.23
N PHE A 52 17.75 21.24 14.00
CA PHE A 52 17.34 21.53 15.38
C PHE A 52 18.35 21.08 16.44
N VAL A 53 19.47 20.45 16.05
CA VAL A 53 20.54 19.99 16.98
C VAL A 53 20.99 21.10 17.92
N ASN A 54 21.31 22.29 17.38
CA ASN A 54 21.76 23.41 18.19
C ASN A 54 20.66 23.96 19.10
N THR A 55 19.41 23.97 18.64
CA THR A 55 18.27 24.43 19.45
C THR A 55 18.07 23.53 20.67
N ILE A 56 18.09 22.22 20.45
CA ILE A 56 17.93 21.20 21.49
C ILE A 56 19.10 21.29 22.48
N TYR A 57 20.33 21.32 21.97
CA TYR A 57 21.52 21.43 22.82
C TYR A 57 21.54 22.72 23.66
N SER A 58 21.22 23.88 23.06
CA SER A 58 21.22 25.14 23.79
C SER A 58 20.15 25.18 24.87
N LYS A 59 18.98 24.56 24.63
CA LYS A 59 17.94 24.44 25.65
C LYS A 59 18.33 23.51 26.77
N TYR A 60 18.93 22.36 26.44
CA TYR A 60 19.53 21.47 27.43
C TYR A 60 20.56 22.20 28.29
N ALA A 61 21.55 22.85 27.68
CA ALA A 61 22.63 23.53 28.42
C ALA A 61 22.08 24.63 29.34
N GLY A 62 21.12 25.43 28.87
CA GLY A 62 20.53 26.50 29.68
C GLY A 62 19.56 26.04 30.78
N THR A 63 19.03 24.82 30.68
CA THR A 63 17.98 24.31 31.59
C THR A 63 18.49 23.27 32.57
N CYS A 64 19.46 22.46 32.15
CA CYS A 64 19.92 21.27 32.87
C CYS A 64 21.34 21.42 33.44
N THR A 65 22.07 22.46 33.05
CA THR A 65 23.44 22.69 33.54
C THR A 65 23.53 24.00 34.32
N SER A 66 24.26 23.97 35.43
CA SER A 66 24.49 25.16 36.26
C SER A 66 25.88 25.12 36.88
N LEU A 67 26.44 26.30 37.13
CA LEU A 67 27.68 26.49 37.90
C LEU A 67 27.39 26.76 39.40
N VAL A 68 26.12 26.85 39.79
CA VAL A 68 25.69 27.10 41.17
C VAL A 68 25.60 25.77 41.92
N SER A 69 26.13 25.73 43.15
CA SER A 69 26.23 24.52 43.97
C SER A 69 24.88 23.93 44.40
N ASP A 70 23.84 24.75 44.55
CA ASP A 70 22.51 24.34 45.03
C ASP A 70 21.48 24.28 43.91
N PHE A 71 21.92 24.02 42.68
CA PHE A 71 21.03 23.91 41.53
C PHE A 71 20.38 22.53 41.48
N GLU A 72 19.04 22.52 41.49
CA GLU A 72 18.25 21.32 41.23
C GLU A 72 17.73 21.36 39.80
N ALA A 73 18.15 20.39 38.98
CA ALA A 73 17.72 20.31 37.60
C ALA A 73 16.24 19.90 37.51
N PRO A 74 15.46 20.45 36.57
CA PRO A 74 14.10 19.98 36.33
C PRO A 74 14.06 18.49 35.98
N ALA A 75 12.97 17.79 36.33
CA ALA A 75 12.80 16.36 36.04
C ALA A 75 12.95 16.00 34.54
N ALA A 76 12.63 16.93 33.63
CA ALA A 76 12.83 16.76 32.19
C ALA A 76 14.31 16.56 31.79
N CYS A 77 15.25 17.03 32.61
CA CYS A 77 16.68 16.88 32.38
C CYS A 77 17.15 15.45 32.62
N GLU A 78 16.68 14.81 33.69
CA GLU A 78 17.11 13.46 34.06
C GLU A 78 16.79 12.45 32.95
N GLY A 79 15.54 12.43 32.48
CA GLY A 79 15.12 11.55 31.39
C GLY A 79 15.90 11.81 30.10
N PHE A 80 16.08 13.08 29.74
CA PHE A 80 16.86 13.47 28.57
C PHE A 80 18.32 13.00 28.69
N GLU A 81 18.95 13.23 29.83
CA GLU A 81 20.36 12.92 30.04
C GLU A 81 20.68 11.43 29.95
N TYR A 82 19.86 10.57 30.54
CA TYR A 82 20.02 9.11 30.44
C TYR A 82 19.72 8.60 29.04
N ASN A 83 18.63 9.08 28.42
CA ASN A 83 18.27 8.67 27.05
C ASN A 83 19.34 9.06 26.03
N PHE A 84 19.98 10.22 26.23
CA PHE A 84 21.07 10.66 25.37
C PHE A 84 22.45 10.07 25.75
N GLY A 85 22.54 9.29 26.83
CA GLY A 85 23.80 8.70 27.29
C GLY A 85 24.81 9.76 27.78
N ILE A 86 24.31 10.88 28.28
CA ILE A 86 25.10 11.97 28.87
C ILE A 86 25.52 11.57 30.29
N PHE A 87 24.63 10.89 31.01
CA PHE A 87 24.94 10.18 32.23
C PHE A 87 24.69 8.68 32.04
N THR A 88 25.48 7.87 32.72
CA THR A 88 25.34 6.41 32.74
C THR A 88 24.45 5.99 33.92
N ALA A 89 23.84 4.80 33.84
CA ALA A 89 22.88 4.33 34.86
C ALA A 89 23.47 4.22 36.28
N ASP A 90 24.80 4.12 36.40
CA ASP A 90 25.57 4.15 37.64
C ASP A 90 25.90 5.57 38.14
N GLY A 91 25.40 6.61 37.47
CA GLY A 91 25.64 8.02 37.80
C GLY A 91 26.97 8.57 37.27
N GLY A 92 27.69 7.80 36.46
CA GLY A 92 28.91 8.21 35.79
C GLY A 92 28.65 9.19 34.65
N ARG A 93 29.71 9.91 34.23
CA ARG A 93 29.64 10.77 33.04
C ARG A 93 29.79 9.94 31.77
N GLY A 94 28.81 10.06 30.88
CA GLY A 94 28.83 9.50 29.54
C GLY A 94 29.40 10.49 28.52
N ALA A 95 28.80 10.51 27.33
CA ALA A 95 29.27 11.33 26.23
C ALA A 95 28.98 12.83 26.45
N PRO A 96 29.83 13.74 25.94
CA PRO A 96 29.54 15.17 26.00
C PRO A 96 28.19 15.48 25.35
N ALA A 97 27.34 16.25 26.05
CA ALA A 97 25.96 16.49 25.64
C ALA A 97 25.79 16.97 24.19
N LYS A 98 26.64 17.90 23.72
CA LYS A 98 26.59 18.40 22.34
C LYS A 98 26.82 17.28 21.31
N TYR A 99 27.77 16.38 21.62
CA TYR A 99 28.09 15.25 20.75
C TYR A 99 26.96 14.22 20.78
N ALA A 100 26.47 13.86 21.96
CA ALA A 100 25.35 12.93 22.14
C ALA A 100 24.09 13.39 21.38
N VAL A 101 23.70 14.65 21.53
CA VAL A 101 22.55 15.24 20.83
C VAL A 101 22.74 15.18 19.31
N ASN A 102 23.93 15.52 18.81
CA ASN A 102 24.22 15.48 17.39
C ASN A 102 24.15 14.05 16.82
N GLU A 103 24.79 13.07 17.46
CA GLU A 103 24.82 11.69 17.00
C GLU A 103 23.42 11.06 16.98
N LEU A 104 22.64 11.26 18.04
CA LEU A 104 21.29 10.68 18.13
C LEU A 104 20.34 11.30 17.13
N ILE A 105 20.36 12.62 16.92
CA ILE A 105 19.51 13.29 15.93
C ILE A 105 19.90 12.89 14.50
N LYS A 106 21.21 12.77 14.22
CA LYS A 106 21.69 12.30 12.92
C LYS A 106 21.30 10.84 12.66
N GLY A 107 21.45 9.98 13.68
CA GLY A 107 21.00 8.59 13.63
C GLY A 107 19.49 8.49 13.44
N LEU A 108 18.72 9.37 14.10
CA LEU A 108 17.27 9.47 13.95
C LEU A 108 16.88 9.85 12.52
N ALA A 109 17.55 10.83 11.91
CA ALA A 109 17.32 11.17 10.51
C ALA A 109 17.54 9.97 9.57
N GLY A 110 18.58 9.16 9.85
CA GLY A 110 18.85 7.92 9.11
C GLY A 110 17.75 6.86 9.31
N LYS A 111 17.29 6.63 10.54
CA LYS A 111 16.19 5.70 10.85
C LYS A 111 14.87 6.15 10.21
N ALA A 112 14.58 7.45 10.26
CA ALA A 112 13.41 8.04 9.63
C ALA A 112 13.45 7.88 8.11
N ASP A 113 14.62 8.04 7.48
CA ASP A 113 14.81 7.81 6.05
C ASP A 113 14.59 6.35 5.65
N GLN A 114 15.09 5.40 6.45
CA GLN A 114 14.83 3.98 6.22
C GLN A 114 13.33 3.65 6.35
N ALA A 115 12.67 4.16 7.38
CA ALA A 115 11.23 3.97 7.57
C ALA A 115 10.41 4.60 6.43
N ALA A 116 10.79 5.79 5.97
CA ALA A 116 10.16 6.47 4.85
C ALA A 116 10.28 5.65 3.56
N LYS A 117 11.48 5.16 3.24
CA LYS A 117 11.73 4.32 2.06
C LYS A 117 10.98 2.99 2.12
N ALA A 118 10.96 2.34 3.28
CA ALA A 118 10.22 1.10 3.48
C ALA A 118 8.72 1.31 3.25
N LYS A 119 8.13 2.36 3.82
CA LYS A 119 6.71 2.64 3.66
C LYS A 119 6.35 3.05 2.25
N ALA A 120 7.21 3.83 1.58
CA ALA A 120 7.02 4.17 0.18
C ALA A 120 7.00 2.92 -0.71
N ALA A 121 7.96 2.02 -0.53
CA ALA A 121 8.02 0.77 -1.29
C ALA A 121 6.79 -0.13 -1.05
N GLU A 122 6.32 -0.22 0.20
CA GLU A 122 5.12 -0.98 0.56
C GLU A 122 3.87 -0.45 -0.17
N VAL A 123 3.65 0.87 -0.14
CA VAL A 123 2.48 1.50 -0.74
C VAL A 123 2.53 1.40 -2.26
N SER A 124 3.66 1.72 -2.89
CA SER A 124 3.80 1.60 -4.35
C SER A 124 3.63 0.15 -4.82
N ALA A 125 4.11 -0.84 -4.05
CA ALA A 125 3.90 -2.26 -4.36
C ALA A 125 2.42 -2.67 -4.23
N TYR A 126 1.74 -2.20 -3.19
CA TYR A 126 0.31 -2.45 -3.00
C TYR A 126 -0.53 -1.85 -4.14
N GLU A 127 -0.26 -0.61 -4.54
CA GLU A 127 -0.97 0.03 -5.65
C GLU A 127 -0.75 -0.70 -6.96
N LYS A 128 0.50 -1.11 -7.24
CA LYS A 128 0.82 -1.91 -8.42
C LYS A 128 0.04 -3.23 -8.43
N LEU A 129 0.02 -3.96 -7.31
CA LEU A 129 -0.72 -5.21 -7.18
C LEU A 129 -2.23 -4.99 -7.37
N LEU A 130 -2.78 -3.89 -6.82
CA LEU A 130 -4.19 -3.57 -6.97
C LEU A 130 -4.54 -3.27 -8.45
N ILE A 131 -3.67 -2.55 -9.16
CA ILE A 131 -3.85 -2.28 -10.59
C ILE A 131 -3.77 -3.57 -11.41
N GLU A 132 -2.79 -4.43 -11.15
CA GLU A 132 -2.65 -5.72 -11.87
C GLU A 132 -3.88 -6.61 -11.64
N THR A 133 -4.30 -6.80 -10.39
CA THR A 133 -5.48 -7.64 -10.07
C THR A 133 -6.79 -7.08 -10.60
N THR A 134 -6.95 -5.75 -10.66
CA THR A 134 -8.14 -5.13 -11.25
C THR A 134 -8.15 -5.25 -12.78
N GLN A 135 -6.99 -5.13 -13.43
CA GLN A 135 -6.87 -5.37 -14.87
C GLN A 135 -7.11 -6.83 -15.22
N GLU A 136 -6.54 -7.78 -14.49
CA GLU A 136 -6.78 -9.22 -14.69
C GLU A 136 -8.27 -9.54 -14.59
N LYS A 137 -8.95 -9.08 -13.52
CA LYS A 137 -10.40 -9.27 -13.37
C LYS A 137 -11.21 -8.64 -14.50
N ALA A 138 -10.80 -7.46 -14.98
CA ALA A 138 -11.47 -6.80 -16.11
C ALA A 138 -11.31 -7.59 -17.41
N ILE A 139 -10.13 -8.16 -17.66
CA ILE A 139 -9.85 -9.01 -18.82
C ILE A 139 -10.61 -10.34 -18.74
N GLU A 140 -10.66 -10.98 -17.56
CA GLU A 140 -11.45 -12.20 -17.33
C GLU A 140 -12.95 -11.93 -17.55
N ALA A 141 -13.48 -10.83 -17.03
CA ALA A 141 -14.87 -10.44 -17.23
C ALA A 141 -15.18 -10.15 -18.72
N ALA A 142 -14.31 -9.43 -19.41
CA ALA A 142 -14.48 -9.15 -20.84
C ALA A 142 -14.38 -10.41 -21.71
N SER A 143 -13.41 -11.29 -21.42
CA SER A 143 -13.21 -12.53 -22.17
C SER A 143 -14.37 -13.51 -21.98
N THR A 144 -14.83 -13.73 -20.74
CA THR A 144 -16.01 -14.58 -20.47
C THR A 144 -17.26 -14.06 -21.17
N HIS A 145 -17.48 -12.75 -21.21
CA HIS A 145 -18.57 -12.15 -21.97
C HIS A 145 -18.47 -12.41 -23.48
N MET A 146 -17.27 -12.32 -24.06
CA MET A 146 -17.06 -12.67 -25.47
C MET A 146 -17.25 -14.16 -25.75
N TYR A 147 -16.73 -15.05 -24.89
CA TYR A 147 -16.91 -16.50 -25.01
C TYR A 147 -18.37 -16.92 -24.93
N THR A 148 -19.13 -16.39 -23.99
CA THR A 148 -20.57 -16.67 -23.86
C THR A 148 -21.33 -16.22 -25.10
N THR A 149 -21.04 -15.02 -25.62
CA THR A 149 -21.67 -14.50 -26.84
C THR A 149 -21.39 -15.40 -28.05
N ILE A 150 -20.13 -15.85 -28.22
CA ILE A 150 -19.75 -16.77 -29.30
C ILE A 150 -20.42 -18.14 -29.13
N ALA A 151 -20.45 -18.67 -27.90
CA ALA A 151 -21.09 -19.94 -27.59
C ALA A 151 -22.58 -19.92 -27.93
N TYR A 152 -23.31 -18.87 -27.52
CA TYR A 152 -24.73 -18.70 -27.86
C TYR A 152 -24.97 -18.64 -29.37
N SER A 153 -24.11 -17.95 -30.12
CA SER A 153 -24.19 -17.89 -31.59
C SER A 153 -24.07 -19.29 -32.22
N ILE A 154 -23.10 -20.09 -31.77
CA ILE A 154 -22.90 -21.47 -32.27
C ILE A 154 -24.10 -22.36 -31.88
N THR A 155 -24.56 -22.28 -30.63
CA THR A 155 -25.72 -23.05 -30.17
C THR A 155 -26.98 -22.71 -30.97
N ALA A 156 -27.20 -21.44 -31.32
CA ALA A 156 -28.34 -21.03 -32.15
C ALA A 156 -28.30 -21.66 -33.55
N ILE A 157 -27.13 -21.67 -34.21
CA ILE A 157 -26.96 -22.32 -35.52
C ILE A 157 -27.26 -23.82 -35.44
N LEU A 158 -26.76 -24.51 -34.40
CA LEU A 158 -27.02 -25.94 -34.21
C LEU A 158 -28.51 -26.25 -34.04
N ILE A 159 -29.25 -25.41 -33.30
CA ILE A 159 -30.70 -25.57 -33.12
C ILE A 159 -31.44 -25.42 -34.46
N ILE A 160 -31.09 -24.43 -35.29
CA ILE A 160 -31.71 -24.23 -36.61
C ILE A 160 -31.46 -25.45 -37.52
N VAL A 161 -30.22 -25.96 -37.54
CA VAL A 161 -29.87 -27.15 -38.32
C VAL A 161 -30.62 -28.38 -37.81
N LEU A 162 -30.74 -28.58 -36.50
CA LEU A 162 -31.51 -29.68 -35.90
C LEU A 162 -32.99 -29.64 -36.32
N ILE A 163 -33.61 -28.46 -36.30
CA ILE A 163 -35.00 -28.28 -36.75
C ILE A 163 -35.13 -28.65 -38.23
N MET A 164 -34.21 -28.18 -39.09
CA MET A 164 -34.19 -28.54 -40.51
C MET A 164 -34.08 -30.05 -40.72
N VAL A 165 -33.23 -30.73 -39.95
CA VAL A 165 -33.05 -32.19 -40.00
C VAL A 165 -34.32 -32.92 -39.56
N ILE A 166 -34.96 -32.50 -38.47
CA ILE A 166 -36.21 -33.12 -37.98
C ILE A 166 -37.32 -32.97 -39.02
N ILE A 167 -37.56 -31.75 -39.52
CA ILE A 167 -38.57 -31.49 -40.55
C ILE A 167 -38.26 -32.29 -41.82
N TYR A 168 -37.00 -32.32 -42.25
CA TYR A 168 -36.55 -33.11 -43.38
C TYR A 168 -36.84 -34.60 -43.20
N LEU A 169 -36.54 -35.17 -42.02
CA LEU A 169 -36.83 -36.57 -41.72
C LEU A 169 -38.33 -36.86 -41.76
N ILE A 170 -39.17 -35.98 -41.22
CA ILE A 170 -40.64 -36.10 -41.29
C ILE A 170 -41.10 -36.09 -42.75
N LEU A 171 -40.63 -35.14 -43.56
CA LEU A 171 -40.99 -35.03 -44.97
C LEU A 171 -40.51 -36.26 -45.76
N ARG A 172 -39.28 -36.72 -45.53
CA ARG A 172 -38.70 -37.91 -46.16
C ARG A 172 -39.48 -39.16 -45.80
N TYR A 173 -39.85 -39.30 -44.53
CA TYR A 173 -40.67 -40.41 -44.05
C TYR A 173 -42.07 -40.40 -44.70
N ARG A 174 -42.72 -39.23 -44.78
CA ARG A 174 -44.02 -39.08 -45.47
C ARG A 174 -43.93 -39.44 -46.96
N ARG A 175 -42.88 -39.00 -47.67
CA ARG A 175 -42.68 -39.35 -49.10
C ARG A 175 -42.52 -40.86 -49.28
N LYS A 176 -41.69 -41.52 -48.48
CA LYS A 176 -41.52 -43.00 -48.57
C LYS A 176 -42.82 -43.76 -48.28
N LYS A 177 -43.61 -43.31 -47.29
CA LYS A 177 -44.90 -43.94 -46.97
C LYS A 177 -45.92 -43.80 -48.12
N LYS A 178 -45.94 -42.65 -48.80
CA LYS A 178 -46.78 -42.45 -50.01
C LYS A 178 -46.39 -43.42 -51.12
N MET A 179 -45.10 -43.64 -51.37
CA MET A 179 -44.64 -44.55 -52.43
C MET A 179 -44.94 -46.02 -52.13
N LYS A 180 -44.82 -46.45 -50.86
CA LYS A 180 -45.21 -47.82 -50.45
C LYS A 180 -46.70 -48.10 -50.68
N LYS A 181 -47.58 -47.13 -50.40
CA LYS A 181 -49.02 -47.25 -50.69
C LYS A 181 -49.27 -47.36 -52.20
N LYS A 182 -48.60 -46.56 -53.03
CA LYS A 182 -48.76 -46.64 -54.50
C LYS A 182 -48.40 -48.02 -55.07
N LEU A 183 -47.34 -48.66 -54.57
CA LEU A 183 -46.96 -50.01 -55.00
C LEU A 183 -48.00 -51.08 -54.65
N GLN A 184 -48.67 -50.96 -53.49
CA GLN A 184 -49.76 -51.87 -53.13
C GLN A 184 -50.99 -51.67 -54.03
N TYR A 185 -51.35 -50.43 -54.37
CA TYR A 185 -52.44 -50.16 -55.32
C TYR A 185 -52.16 -50.71 -56.73
N ILE A 186 -50.92 -50.59 -57.23
CA ILE A 186 -50.54 -51.16 -58.54
C ILE A 186 -50.62 -52.69 -58.53
N LYS A 187 -50.31 -53.34 -57.40
CA LYS A 187 -50.46 -54.80 -57.27
C LYS A 187 -51.93 -55.23 -57.26
N LEU A 188 -52.80 -54.53 -56.53
CA LEU A 188 -54.23 -54.86 -56.45
C LEU A 188 -54.99 -54.69 -57.78
N LEU A 189 -54.51 -53.84 -58.69
CA LEU A 189 -55.12 -53.62 -60.01
C LEU A 189 -54.61 -54.59 -61.10
N LYS A 190 -53.65 -55.45 -60.76
CA LYS A 190 -52.99 -56.35 -61.73
C LYS A 190 -53.42 -57.82 -61.55
N GLU A 191 -54.18 -58.12 -60.51
CA GLU A 191 -55.08 -59.29 -60.43
C GLU A 191 -56.44 -58.90 -61.00
#